data_AF-A0AAP2HHD8-F1
#
_entry.id   AF-A0AAP2HHD8-F1
#
_cell.length_a   1.000
_cell.length_b   1.000
_cell.length_c   1.000
_cell.angle_alpha   90.00
_cell.angle_beta   90.00
_cell.angle_gamma   90.00
#
_symmetry.space_group_name_H-M   'P 1'
#
loop_
_entity.id
_entity.type
_entity.pdbx_description
1 polymer ?
#
loop_
_entity_poly.entity_id
_entity_poly.type
_entity_poly.pdbx_seq_one_letter_code
_entity_poly.pdbx_strand_id
1 'polypeptide(L)'
;MKTNPRTPSSQRLTDANPEAMQHYNRMRVAISTSTTFDGRLSEVVLTAQFAVLGHEFPFKIHARRAMEQGMTVDALRALLMAGLGVTLVASEVGRALAWLDEATIEA
;
A
#
# COMPACT_ATOMS: atom_id res chain seq x y z
N MET A 1 24.80 7.65 -14.44
CA MET A 1 24.90 7.96 -13.00
C MET A 1 24.61 6.68 -12.24
N LYS A 2 25.56 6.11 -11.49
CA LYS A 2 25.31 4.90 -10.70
C LYS A 2 24.42 5.31 -9.52
N THR A 3 23.18 4.83 -9.48
CA THR A 3 22.28 5.04 -8.36
C THR A 3 22.82 4.26 -7.16
N ASN A 4 23.16 4.96 -6.07
CA ASN A 4 23.48 4.28 -4.81
C ASN A 4 22.25 3.45 -4.38
N PRO A 5 22.43 2.19 -3.96
CA PRO A 5 21.32 1.40 -3.48
C PRO A 5 20.68 2.10 -2.28
N ARG A 6 19.40 2.45 -2.43
CA ARG A 6 18.66 3.18 -1.39
C ARG A 6 18.42 2.25 -0.21
N THR A 7 18.98 2.60 0.96
CA THR A 7 18.69 1.88 2.22
C THR A 7 17.18 1.88 2.48
N PRO A 8 16.55 0.70 2.65
CA PRO A 8 15.13 0.62 2.97
C PRO A 8 14.81 1.34 4.29
N SER A 9 13.62 1.93 4.39
CA SER A 9 13.19 2.62 5.62
C SER A 9 13.20 1.70 6.84
N SER A 10 12.84 0.42 6.67
CA SER A 10 12.91 -0.59 7.75
C SER A 10 14.32 -0.77 8.29
N GLN A 11 15.34 -0.77 7.44
CA GLN A 11 16.73 -0.88 7.87
C GLN A 11 17.15 0.34 8.69
N ARG A 12 16.81 1.55 8.22
CA ARG A 12 17.11 2.79 8.96
C ARG A 12 16.44 2.81 10.34
N LEU A 13 15.20 2.31 10.44
CA LEU A 13 14.49 2.21 11.71
C LEU A 13 15.15 1.18 12.63
N THR A 14 15.60 0.05 12.10
CA THR A 14 16.31 -0.98 12.87
C THR A 14 17.65 -0.45 13.38
N ASP A 15 18.41 0.25 12.54
CA ASP A 15 19.70 0.86 12.92
C ASP A 15 19.51 1.92 14.01
N ALA A 16 18.40 2.67 13.99
CA ALA A 16 18.08 3.69 14.98
C ALA A 16 17.57 3.11 16.31
N ASN A 17 16.72 2.08 16.26
CA ASN A 17 16.19 1.41 17.45
C ASN A 17 15.72 -0.03 17.12
N PRO A 18 16.58 -1.05 17.34
CA PRO A 18 16.26 -2.42 16.97
C PRO A 18 15.14 -3.03 17.82
N GLU A 19 15.04 -2.65 19.09
CA GLU A 19 14.00 -3.15 20.01
C GLU A 19 12.61 -2.65 19.56
N ALA A 20 12.48 -1.36 19.27
CA ALA A 20 11.24 -0.78 18.75
C ALA A 20 10.80 -1.46 17.43
N MET A 21 11.75 -1.72 16.53
CA MET A 21 11.45 -2.45 15.29
C MET A 21 11.02 -3.90 15.52
N GLN A 22 11.59 -4.58 16.50
CA GLN A 22 11.15 -5.92 16.87
C GLN A 22 9.71 -5.90 17.42
N HIS A 23 9.36 -4.92 18.25
CA HIS A 23 7.99 -4.75 18.74
C HIS A 23 7.01 -4.44 17.60
N TYR A 24 7.37 -3.54 16.69
CA TYR A 24 6.57 -3.22 15.52
C TYR A 24 6.31 -4.47 14.66
N ASN A 25 7.34 -5.27 14.38
CA ASN A 25 7.19 -6.50 13.59
C ASN A 25 6.25 -7.51 14.28
N ARG A 26 6.39 -7.69 15.60
CA ARG A 26 5.48 -8.55 16.38
C ARG A 26 4.03 -8.08 16.29
N MET A 27 3.78 -6.78 16.42
CA MET A 27 2.45 -6.20 16.25
C MET A 27 1.91 -6.44 14.83
N ARG A 28 2.71 -6.22 13.78
CA ARG A 28 2.29 -6.43 12.39
C ARG A 28 1.90 -7.88 12.11
N VAL A 29 2.66 -8.84 12.62
CA VAL A 29 2.34 -10.28 12.52
C VAL A 29 1.04 -10.61 13.23
N ALA A 30 0.84 -10.11 14.45
CA ALA A 30 -0.38 -10.34 15.21
C ALA A 30 -1.62 -9.78 14.48
N ILE A 31 -1.50 -8.61 13.84
CA ILE A 31 -2.59 -8.02 13.04
C ILE A 31 -2.82 -8.83 11.76
N SER A 32 -1.78 -9.19 11.01
CA SER A 32 -1.92 -9.83 9.69
C SER A 32 -2.36 -11.30 9.76
N THR A 33 -2.23 -11.95 10.91
CA THR A 33 -2.65 -13.35 11.12
C THR A 33 -4.10 -13.47 11.61
N SER A 34 -4.79 -12.34 11.83
CA SER A 34 -6.23 -12.36 12.11
C SER A 34 -7.00 -12.94 10.93
N THR A 35 -7.78 -13.99 11.17
CA THR A 35 -8.67 -14.60 10.18
C THR A 35 -10.06 -13.97 10.16
N THR A 36 -10.25 -12.88 10.91
CA THR A 36 -11.55 -12.19 11.05
C THR A 36 -12.01 -11.56 9.73
N PHE A 37 -11.06 -11.22 8.86
CA PHE A 37 -11.33 -10.68 7.53
C PHE A 37 -10.48 -11.40 6.49
N ASP A 38 -11.03 -11.54 5.27
CA ASP A 38 -10.30 -12.05 4.10
C ASP A 38 -9.06 -11.17 3.84
N GLY A 39 -7.92 -11.81 3.54
CA GLY A 39 -6.69 -11.12 3.16
C GLY A 39 -6.92 -10.11 2.04
N ARG A 40 -7.81 -10.43 1.08
CA ARG A 40 -8.08 -9.54 -0.04
C ARG A 40 -8.73 -8.25 0.42
N LEU A 41 -9.64 -8.34 1.39
CA LEU A 41 -10.27 -7.15 1.98
C LEU A 41 -9.23 -6.30 2.71
N SER A 42 -8.30 -6.92 3.43
CA SER A 42 -7.20 -6.21 4.10
C SER A 42 -6.35 -5.42 3.10
N GLU A 43 -5.92 -6.07 2.00
CA GLU A 43 -5.09 -5.40 0.98
C GLU A 43 -5.84 -4.26 0.28
N VAL A 44 -7.14 -4.43 0.01
CA VAL A 44 -8.00 -3.38 -0.55
C VAL A 44 -8.11 -2.17 0.38
N VAL A 45 -8.36 -2.41 1.67
CA VAL A 45 -8.46 -1.34 2.69
C VAL A 45 -7.13 -0.60 2.82
N LEU A 46 -6.01 -1.32 2.89
CA LEU A 46 -4.69 -0.70 2.98
C LEU A 46 -4.37 0.13 1.72
N THR A 47 -4.70 -0.38 0.54
CA THR A 47 -4.55 0.35 -0.73
C THR A 47 -5.32 1.67 -0.70
N ALA A 48 -6.60 1.65 -0.31
CA ALA A 48 -7.41 2.86 -0.21
C ALA A 48 -6.87 3.86 0.82
N GLN A 49 -6.44 3.39 1.99
CA GLN A 49 -5.84 4.24 3.03
C GLN A 49 -4.56 4.92 2.56
N PHE A 50 -3.68 4.20 1.85
CA PHE A 50 -2.44 4.79 1.34
C PHE A 50 -2.69 5.75 0.17
N ALA A 51 -3.75 5.57 -0.61
CA ALA A 51 -4.17 6.57 -1.58
C ALA A 51 -4.58 7.89 -0.88
N VAL A 52 -5.41 7.80 0.16
CA VAL A 52 -5.86 8.96 0.97
C VAL A 52 -4.69 9.65 1.68
N LEU A 53 -3.76 8.89 2.24
CA LEU A 53 -2.58 9.44 2.92
C LEU A 53 -1.50 9.95 1.94
N GLY A 54 -1.65 9.73 0.64
CA GLY A 54 -0.65 10.11 -0.36
C GLY A 54 0.65 9.30 -0.28
N HIS A 55 0.61 8.07 0.24
CA HIS A 55 1.79 7.22 0.38
C HIS A 55 1.94 6.26 -0.81
N GLU A 56 2.60 6.73 -1.88
CA GLU A 56 2.78 6.01 -3.13
C GLU A 56 3.37 4.59 -2.98
N PHE A 57 4.52 4.48 -2.33
CA PHE A 57 5.25 3.21 -2.29
C PHE A 57 4.46 2.07 -1.61
N PRO A 58 3.91 2.26 -0.40
CA PRO A 58 3.05 1.23 0.20
C PRO A 58 1.73 1.07 -0.56
N PHE A 59 1.17 2.12 -1.18
CA PHE A 59 0.01 1.98 -2.07
C PHE A 59 0.27 0.93 -3.16
N LYS A 60 1.38 1.04 -3.90
CA LYS A 60 1.73 0.11 -4.99
C LYS A 60 1.92 -1.32 -4.49
N ILE A 61 2.53 -1.50 -3.32
CA ILE A 61 2.71 -2.83 -2.71
C ILE A 61 1.36 -3.48 -2.44
N HIS A 62 0.45 -2.76 -1.79
CA HIS A 62 -0.84 -3.30 -1.38
C HIS A 62 -1.80 -3.47 -2.57
N ALA A 63 -1.71 -2.60 -3.59
CA ALA A 63 -2.43 -2.77 -4.84
C ALA A 63 -2.04 -4.08 -5.55
N ARG A 64 -0.73 -4.37 -5.66
CA ARG A 64 -0.24 -5.63 -6.24
C ARG A 64 -0.73 -6.85 -5.46
N ARG A 65 -0.62 -6.82 -4.14
CA ARG A 65 -1.11 -7.92 -3.29
C ARG A 65 -2.61 -8.15 -3.41
N ALA A 66 -3.40 -7.07 -3.54
CA ALA A 66 -4.83 -7.20 -3.80
C ALA A 66 -5.08 -7.89 -5.15
N MET A 67 -4.30 -7.56 -6.19
CA MET A 67 -4.39 -8.20 -7.51
C MET A 67 -3.94 -9.67 -7.49
N GLU A 68 -2.86 -10.00 -6.78
CA GLU A 68 -2.41 -11.38 -6.54
C GLU A 68 -3.49 -12.23 -5.86
N GLN A 69 -4.38 -11.59 -5.10
CA GLN A 69 -5.52 -12.21 -4.42
C GLN A 69 -6.82 -12.12 -5.24
N GLY A 70 -6.72 -11.83 -6.53
CA GLY A 70 -7.82 -11.90 -7.49
C GLY A 70 -8.64 -10.62 -7.65
N MET A 71 -8.20 -9.48 -7.10
CA MET A 71 -8.83 -8.19 -7.42
C MET A 71 -8.44 -7.74 -8.83
N THR A 72 -9.40 -7.28 -9.62
CA THR A 72 -9.09 -6.74 -10.96
C THR A 72 -8.60 -5.29 -10.87
N VAL A 73 -7.77 -4.87 -11.83
CA VAL A 73 -7.33 -3.47 -11.95
C VAL A 73 -8.54 -2.53 -12.04
N ASP A 74 -9.57 -2.91 -12.81
CA ASP A 74 -10.78 -2.09 -12.97
C ASP A 74 -11.57 -1.95 -11.67
N ALA A 75 -11.61 -2.98 -10.83
CA ALA A 75 -12.22 -2.88 -9.50
C ALA A 75 -11.42 -1.92 -8.59
N LEU A 76 -10.09 -1.94 -8.65
CA LEU A 76 -9.25 -0.97 -7.92
C LEU A 76 -9.41 0.46 -8.47
N ARG A 77 -9.56 0.65 -9.78
CA ARG A 77 -9.89 1.96 -10.37
C ARG A 77 -11.25 2.46 -9.87
N ALA A 78 -12.26 1.61 -9.88
CA ALA A 78 -13.60 1.97 -9.40
C ALA A 78 -13.58 2.34 -7.91
N LEU A 79 -12.81 1.62 -7.09
CA LEU A 79 -12.61 1.93 -5.67
C LEU A 79 -11.99 3.33 -5.48
N LEU A 80 -10.96 3.68 -6.25
CA LEU A 80 -10.34 5.00 -6.18
C LEU A 80 -11.32 6.11 -6.59
N MET A 81 -12.09 5.87 -7.64
CA MET A 81 -13.13 6.81 -8.09
C MET A 81 -14.25 6.99 -7.07
N ALA A 82 -14.58 5.96 -6.27
CA ALA A 82 -15.59 6.06 -5.22
C ALA A 82 -15.22 7.07 -4.11
N GLY A 83 -13.93 7.40 -3.95
CA GLY A 83 -13.47 8.44 -3.02
C GLY A 83 -13.54 9.88 -3.58
N LEU A 84 -13.78 10.06 -4.88
CA LEU A 84 -13.76 11.36 -5.54
C LEU A 84 -14.85 12.28 -5.00
N GLY A 85 -14.44 13.44 -4.49
CA GLY A 85 -15.35 14.43 -3.90
C GLY A 85 -15.87 14.06 -2.52
N VAL A 86 -15.35 12.97 -1.92
CA VAL A 86 -15.68 12.54 -0.55
C VAL A 86 -14.45 12.63 0.35
N THR A 87 -13.43 11.82 0.06
CA THR A 87 -12.17 11.77 0.82
C THR A 87 -10.97 12.21 -0.01
N LEU A 88 -11.09 12.20 -1.34
CA LEU A 88 -10.04 12.57 -2.29
C LEU A 88 -10.53 13.70 -3.21
N VAL A 89 -9.68 14.67 -3.48
CA VAL A 89 -9.92 15.63 -4.59
C VAL A 89 -9.45 15.06 -5.92
N ALA A 90 -9.89 15.66 -7.03
CA ALA A 90 -9.65 15.16 -8.39
C ALA A 90 -8.17 14.89 -8.71
N SER A 91 -7.26 15.76 -8.28
CA SER A 91 -5.82 15.59 -8.50
C SER A 91 -5.23 14.42 -7.72
N GLU A 92 -5.76 14.11 -6.54
CA GLU A 92 -5.31 13.00 -5.71
C GLU A 92 -5.79 11.66 -6.27
N VAL A 93 -7.04 11.62 -6.77
CA VAL A 93 -7.54 10.45 -7.52
C VAL A 93 -6.72 10.23 -8.78
N GLY A 94 -6.45 11.28 -9.56
CA GLY A 94 -5.62 11.18 -10.76
C GLY A 94 -4.22 10.64 -10.46
N ARG A 95 -3.61 11.07 -9.35
CA ARG A 95 -2.32 10.55 -8.90
C ARG A 95 -2.37 9.09 -8.46
N ALA A 96 -3.39 8.69 -7.70
CA ALA A 96 -3.56 7.31 -7.28
C ALA A 96 -3.83 6.35 -8.46
N LEU A 97 -4.55 6.81 -9.49
CA LEU A 97 -4.75 6.06 -10.73
C LEU A 97 -3.43 5.85 -11.48
N ALA A 98 -2.59 6.89 -11.59
CA ALA A 98 -1.26 6.75 -12.19
C ALA A 98 -0.38 5.74 -11.43
N TRP A 99 -0.42 5.77 -10.09
CA TRP A 99 0.30 4.78 -9.28
C TRP A 99 -0.20 3.35 -9.48
N LEU A 100 -1.51 3.16 -9.70
CA LEU A 100 -2.10 1.85 -9.98
C LEU A 100 -1.64 1.31 -11.34
N ASP A 101 -1.57 2.17 -12.35
CA ASP A 101 -1.04 1.80 -13.67
C ASP A 101 0.44 1.37 -13.56
N GLU A 102 1.25 2.13 -12.81
CA GLU A 102 2.66 1.77 -12.54
C GLU A 102 2.79 0.45 -11.76
N ALA A 103 1.94 0.23 -10.75
CA ALA A 103 1.92 -1.01 -9.98
C ALA A 103 1.61 -2.25 -10.85
N THR A 104 0.86 -2.07 -11.93
CA THR A 104 0.49 -3.14 -12.87
C THR A 104 1.64 -3.51 -13.81
N ILE A 105 2.50 -2.54 -14.18
CA ILE A 105 3.65 -2.76 -15.05
C ILE A 105 4.81 -3.45 -14.29
N GLU A 106 4.93 -3.18 -13.00
CA GLU A 106 5.97 -3.71 -12.13
C GLU A 106 5.65 -5.08 -11.48
N ALA A 107 4.47 -5.65 -11.74
CA ALA A 107 4.01 -6.94 -11.22
C ALA A 107 4.46 -8.10 -12.12
#